data_AF-B1FP31-F1
#
_entry.id   AF-B1FP31-F1
#
_cell.length_a   1.000
_cell.length_b   1.000
_cell.length_c   1.000
_cell.angle_alpha   90.00
_cell.angle_beta   90.00
_cell.angle_gamma   90.00
#
_symmetry.space_group_name_H-M   'P 1'
#
loop_
_entity.id
_entity.type
_entity.pdbx_description
1 polymer ?
#
loop_
_entity_poly.entity_id
_entity_poly.type
_entity_poly.pdbx_seq_one_letter_code
_entity_poly.pdbx_strand_id
1 'polypeptide(L)'
;MRDIAERDLGVIVLLNCGDTKEHLIDVFKAFDEEEKAAALKRRPVDFKTFGIGAQILRDVGVGKMQVLSNPRKLGSMSGYGLEVTGFIPMPGGEAKSCPASHA
;
A
#
# COMPACT_ATOMS: atom_id res chain seq x y z
N MET A 1 4.02 9.32 -7.30
CA MET A 1 4.38 10.57 -6.58
C MET A 1 3.84 11.80 -7.28
N ARG A 2 3.89 11.89 -8.62
CA ARG A 2 3.29 13.00 -9.38
C ARG A 2 1.82 13.26 -9.04
N ASP A 3 0.98 12.22 -8.98
CA ASP A 3 -0.46 12.38 -8.68
C ASP A 3 -0.73 12.94 -7.28
N ILE A 4 0.17 12.70 -6.34
CA ILE A 4 0.08 13.24 -4.98
C ILE A 4 0.57 14.69 -4.97
N ALA A 5 1.61 15.00 -5.74
CA ALA A 5 2.19 16.33 -5.86
C ALA A 5 1.31 17.31 -6.66
N GLU A 6 0.47 16.82 -7.57
CA GLU A 6 -0.50 17.61 -8.32
C GLU A 6 -1.76 17.97 -7.51
N ARG A 7 -1.89 17.44 -6.29
CA ARG A 7 -2.99 17.73 -5.37
C ARG A 7 -2.53 18.72 -4.32
N ASP A 8 -3.48 19.52 -3.82
CA ASP A 8 -3.20 20.51 -2.77
C ASP A 8 -2.74 19.86 -1.45
N LEU A 9 -3.21 18.64 -1.17
CA LEU A 9 -2.88 17.89 0.04
C LEU A 9 -2.61 16.43 -0.31
N GLY A 10 -1.53 15.89 0.27
CA GLY A 10 -1.12 14.52 0.04
C GLY A 10 -0.16 14.02 1.11
N VAL A 11 -0.29 12.75 1.49
CA VAL A 11 0.59 12.08 2.45
C VAL A 11 1.10 10.79 1.84
N ILE A 12 2.40 10.55 1.95
CA ILE A 12 3.03 9.27 1.61
C ILE A 12 3.64 8.71 2.89
N VAL A 13 3.22 7.50 3.25
CA VAL A 13 3.81 6.77 4.38
C VAL A 13 4.64 5.62 3.81
N LEU A 14 5.96 5.68 4.01
CA LEU A 14 6.86 4.57 3.72
C LEU A 14 7.00 3.70 4.97
N LEU A 15 6.65 2.42 4.84
CA LEU A 15 6.73 1.44 5.91
C LEU A 15 7.79 0.40 5.56
N ASN A 16 8.41 -0.19 6.59
CA ASN A 16 9.35 -1.30 6.44
C ASN A 16 10.62 -0.98 5.62
N CYS A 17 11.18 0.23 5.78
CA CYS A 17 12.38 0.68 5.05
C CYS A 17 13.70 0.02 5.49
N GLY A 18 13.66 -1.03 6.31
CA GLY A 18 14.82 -1.70 6.88
C GLY A 18 15.33 -2.86 6.03
N ASP A 19 15.34 -2.73 4.70
CA ASP A 19 15.89 -3.77 3.83
C ASP A 19 17.42 -3.75 3.82
N THR A 20 18.03 -4.94 3.81
CA THR A 20 19.47 -5.06 3.62
C THR A 20 19.81 -4.92 2.14
N LYS A 21 21.05 -4.56 1.84
CA LYS A 21 21.53 -4.41 0.46
C LYS A 21 21.38 -5.72 -0.32
N GLU A 22 21.65 -6.83 0.33
CA GLU A 22 21.57 -8.18 -0.23
C GLU A 22 20.12 -8.48 -0.63
N HIS A 23 19.16 -8.19 0.25
CA HIS A 23 17.75 -8.40 -0.05
C HIS A 23 17.27 -7.54 -1.23
N LEU A 24 17.69 -6.27 -1.30
CA LEU A 24 17.35 -5.40 -2.43
C LEU A 24 17.92 -5.96 -3.74
N ILE A 25 19.17 -6.40 -3.75
CA ILE A 25 19.81 -7.00 -4.92
C ILE A 25 19.06 -8.26 -5.37
N ASP A 26 18.63 -9.11 -4.45
CA ASP A 26 17.88 -10.32 -4.77
C ASP A 26 16.51 -9.99 -5.36
N VAL A 27 15.82 -8.98 -4.83
CA VAL A 27 14.57 -8.46 -5.40
C VAL A 27 14.80 -7.93 -6.82
N PHE A 28 15.87 -7.16 -7.04
CA PHE A 28 16.21 -6.65 -8.38
C PHE A 28 16.48 -7.78 -9.39
N LYS A 29 17.26 -8.79 -9.02
CA LYS A 29 17.56 -9.95 -9.88
C LYS A 29 16.31 -10.77 -10.23
N ALA A 30 15.34 -10.80 -9.33
CA ALA A 30 14.10 -11.53 -9.54
C ALA A 30 13.13 -10.84 -10.50
N PHE A 31 13.33 -9.56 -10.85
CA PHE A 31 12.50 -8.93 -11.89
C PHE A 31 12.72 -9.55 -13.28
N ASP A 32 13.90 -10.11 -13.53
CA ASP A 32 14.25 -10.73 -14.81
C ASP A 32 13.95 -12.24 -14.84
N GLU A 33 13.65 -12.86 -13.69
CA GLU A 33 13.48 -14.30 -13.54
C GLU A 33 12.15 -14.65 -12.82
N GLU A 34 11.12 -15.02 -13.60
CA GLU A 34 9.77 -15.31 -13.08
C GLU A 34 9.74 -16.41 -12.00
N GLU A 35 10.57 -17.45 -12.11
CA GLU A 35 10.69 -18.51 -11.08
C GLU A 35 11.23 -17.97 -9.76
N LYS A 36 12.24 -17.07 -9.80
CA LYS A 36 12.78 -16.44 -8.59
C LYS A 36 11.80 -15.43 -8.01
N ALA A 37 11.06 -14.71 -8.84
CA ALA A 37 9.99 -13.81 -8.38
C ALA A 37 8.88 -14.56 -7.64
N ALA A 38 8.53 -15.77 -8.10
CA ALA A 38 7.55 -16.63 -7.42
C ALA A 38 8.10 -17.23 -6.11
N ALA A 39 9.40 -17.57 -6.08
CA ALA A 39 10.05 -18.10 -4.88
C ALA A 39 10.34 -17.04 -3.81
N LEU A 40 10.53 -15.77 -4.21
CA LEU A 40 10.64 -14.65 -3.30
C LEU A 40 9.31 -14.42 -2.60
N LYS A 41 9.24 -14.86 -1.34
CA LYS A 41 8.14 -14.51 -0.43
C LYS A 41 8.10 -12.99 -0.32
N ARG A 42 7.15 -12.36 -1.02
CA ARG A 42 6.76 -10.97 -0.75
C ARG A 42 6.51 -10.86 0.74
N ARG A 43 7.13 -9.87 1.40
CA ARG A 43 6.88 -9.62 2.82
C ARG A 43 5.37 -9.51 3.00
N PRO A 44 4.75 -10.32 3.88
CA PRO A 44 3.33 -10.22 4.13
C PRO A 44 3.03 -8.78 4.53
N VAL A 45 2.14 -8.12 3.79
CA VAL A 45 1.57 -6.86 4.24
C VAL A 45 0.60 -7.22 5.35
N ASP A 46 1.11 -7.30 6.57
CA ASP A 46 0.36 -7.78 7.72
C ASP A 46 -0.47 -6.65 8.36
N PHE A 47 -1.42 -7.05 9.20
CA PHE A 47 -2.28 -6.11 9.94
C PHE A 47 -1.48 -5.15 10.83
N LYS A 48 -0.28 -5.55 11.30
CA LYS A 48 0.60 -4.69 12.10
C LYS A 48 1.12 -3.52 11.27
N THR A 49 1.49 -3.77 10.02
CA THR A 49 1.91 -2.74 9.08
C THR A 49 0.78 -1.75 8.80
N PHE A 50 -0.47 -2.23 8.67
CA PHE A 50 -1.64 -1.35 8.53
C PHE A 50 -1.91 -0.51 9.77
N GLY A 51 -1.76 -1.07 10.98
CA GLY A 51 -1.97 -0.33 12.23
C GLY A 51 -0.96 0.80 12.42
N ILE A 52 0.32 0.55 12.16
CA ILE A 52 1.37 1.57 12.23
C ILE A 52 1.11 2.67 11.20
N GLY A 53 0.81 2.29 9.95
CA GLY A 53 0.47 3.27 8.90
C GLY A 53 -0.74 4.12 9.28
N ALA A 54 -1.78 3.52 9.86
CA ALA A 54 -2.98 4.24 10.29
C ALA A 54 -2.71 5.21 11.45
N GLN A 55 -1.87 4.83 12.42
CA GLN A 55 -1.46 5.72 13.51
C GLN A 55 -0.65 6.90 12.98
N ILE A 56 0.32 6.66 12.09
CA ILE A 56 1.10 7.74 11.46
C ILE A 56 0.18 8.71 10.72
N LEU A 57 -0.78 8.20 9.93
CA LEU A 57 -1.74 9.02 9.20
C LEU A 57 -2.57 9.90 10.15
N ARG A 58 -3.04 9.33 11.25
CA ARG A 58 -3.77 10.08 12.28
C ARG A 58 -2.90 11.15 12.93
N ASP A 59 -1.66 10.82 13.27
CA ASP A 59 -0.73 11.74 13.94
C ASP A 59 -0.38 12.95 13.07
N VAL A 60 -0.33 12.78 11.75
CA VAL A 60 -0.17 13.90 10.79
C VAL A 60 -1.48 14.62 10.46
N GLY A 61 -2.59 14.25 11.12
CA GLY A 61 -3.88 14.95 11.03
C GLY A 61 -4.82 14.43 9.93
N VAL A 62 -4.57 13.27 9.33
CA VAL A 62 -5.50 12.68 8.36
C VAL A 62 -6.71 12.11 9.10
N GLY A 63 -7.90 12.50 8.66
CA GLY A 63 -9.18 11.92 9.11
C GLY A 63 -9.97 11.28 7.97
N LYS A 64 -10.03 11.93 6.80
CA LYS A 64 -10.65 11.41 5.59
C LYS A 64 -9.66 11.42 4.44
N MET A 65 -9.58 10.35 3.67
CA MET A 65 -8.62 10.25 2.56
C MET A 65 -9.12 9.42 1.39
N GLN A 66 -8.61 9.74 0.20
CA GLN A 66 -8.67 8.86 -0.97
C GLN A 66 -7.36 8.08 -1.06
N VAL A 67 -7.46 6.77 -1.28
CA VAL A 67 -6.30 5.87 -1.27
C VAL A 67 -5.90 5.53 -2.70
N LEU A 68 -4.65 5.77 -3.05
CA LEU A 68 -4.06 5.29 -4.31
C LEU A 68 -3.80 3.78 -4.21
N SER A 69 -4.74 2.98 -4.69
CA SER A 69 -4.71 1.50 -4.65
C SER A 69 -5.83 0.94 -5.54
N ASN A 70 -5.69 -0.33 -5.93
CA ASN A 70 -6.83 -1.09 -6.42
C ASN A 70 -7.90 -1.21 -5.32
N PRO A 71 -9.21 -1.21 -5.67
CA PRO A 71 -10.28 -1.36 -4.70
C PRO A 71 -10.14 -2.66 -3.93
N ARG A 72 -10.09 -2.56 -2.60
CA ARG A 72 -9.99 -3.70 -1.68
C ARG A 72 -10.70 -3.40 -0.38
N LYS A 73 -11.19 -4.44 0.29
CA LYS A 73 -11.70 -4.30 1.67
C LYS A 73 -10.54 -3.92 2.59
N LEU A 74 -10.56 -2.70 3.13
CA LEU A 74 -9.65 -2.27 4.18
C LEU A 74 -10.33 -2.53 5.52
N GLY A 75 -9.77 -3.43 6.33
CA GLY A 75 -10.32 -3.76 7.65
C GLY A 75 -10.10 -2.61 8.65
N SER A 76 -11.13 -2.33 9.46
CA SER A 76 -11.10 -1.52 10.69
C SER A 76 -10.33 -0.19 10.66
N MET A 77 -10.45 0.60 9.60
CA MET A 77 -9.90 1.98 9.55
C MET A 77 -10.61 2.93 10.54
N SER A 78 -11.89 2.67 10.81
CA SER A 78 -12.70 3.42 11.77
C SER A 78 -12.13 3.36 13.19
N GLY A 79 -11.51 2.25 13.59
CA GLY A 79 -10.85 2.11 14.90
C GLY A 79 -9.63 3.02 15.08
N TYR A 80 -9.08 3.53 13.97
CA TYR A 80 -7.97 4.50 13.97
C TYR A 80 -8.43 5.94 13.73
N GLY A 81 -9.75 6.19 13.64
CA GLY A 81 -10.28 7.51 13.29
C GLY A 81 -10.05 7.89 11.82
N LEU A 82 -9.86 6.90 10.94
CA LEU A 82 -9.65 7.10 9.51
C LEU A 82 -10.87 6.66 8.70
N GLU A 83 -11.26 7.49 7.74
CA GLU A 83 -12.33 7.23 6.78
C GLU A 83 -11.77 7.22 5.35
N VAL A 84 -11.98 6.10 4.64
CA VAL A 84 -11.61 5.99 3.23
C VAL A 84 -12.80 6.42 2.37
N THR A 85 -12.66 7.55 1.70
CA THR A 85 -13.73 8.14 0.87
C THR A 85 -13.74 7.61 -0.56
N GLY A 86 -12.66 6.94 -0.98
CA GLY A 86 -12.58 6.31 -2.29
C GLY A 86 -11.20 5.74 -2.60
N PHE A 87 -11.12 5.00 -3.70
CA PHE A 87 -9.89 4.49 -4.26
C PHE A 87 -9.60 5.19 -5.59
N ILE A 88 -8.34 5.59 -5.77
CA ILE A 88 -7.84 6.12 -7.02
C ILE A 88 -6.91 5.04 -7.62
N PRO A 89 -7.12 4.63 -8.88
CA PRO A 89 -6.22 3.68 -9.54
C PRO A 89 -4.79 4.20 -9.55
N MET A 90 -3.83 3.31 -9.30
CA MET A 90 -2.41 3.66 -9.39
C MET A 90 -2.04 3.84 -10.87
N PRO A 91 -1.46 4.98 -11.29
CA PRO A 91 -1.04 5.16 -12.67
C PRO A 91 0.06 4.16 -13.04
N GLY A 92 -0.07 3.55 -14.21
CA GLY A 92 0.83 2.50 -14.70
C GLY A 92 0.59 1.12 -14.08
N GLY A 93 -0.39 0.96 -13.19
CA GLY A 93 -0.81 -0.34 -12.66
C GLY A 93 -2.01 -0.90 -13.43
N GLU A 94 -1.99 -2.19 -13.76
CA GLU A 94 -3.19 -2.88 -14.22
C GLU A 94 -4.21 -2.97 -13.06
N ALA A 95 -5.42 -2.47 -13.30
CA ALA A 95 -6.53 -2.59 -12.38
C ALA A 95 -6.96 -4.07 -12.29
N LYS A 96 -6.35 -4.85 -11.40
CA LYS A 96 -6.87 -6.18 -11.07
C LYS A 96 -8.14 -5.99 -10.25
N SER A 97 -9.28 -6.19 -10.90
CA SER A 97 -10.60 -6.23 -10.25
C SER A 97 -10.59 -7.31 -9.17
N CYS A 98 -10.95 -6.94 -7.94
CA CYS A 98 -11.22 -7.91 -6.90
C CYS A 98 -12.46 -8.72 -7.33
N PRO A 99 -12.41 -10.07 -7.36
CA PRO A 99 -13.64 -10.83 -7.56
C PRO A 99 -14.57 -10.50 -6.38
N ALA A 100 -15.80 -10.13 -6.70
CA ALA A 100 -16.87 -10.02 -5.73
C ALA A 100 -17.02 -11.39 -5.06
N SER A 101 -16.51 -11.51 -3.84
CA SER A 101 -16.60 -12.74 -3.05
C SER A 101 -17.44 -12.46 -1.81
N HIS A 102 -18.69 -12.91 -1.96
CA HIS A 102 -19.64 -13.49 -1.02
C HIS A 102 -19.94 -12.81 0.33
N ALA A 103 -21.24 -12.89 0.63
CA ALA A 103 -21.93 -12.51 1.85
C ALA A 103 -21.31 -13.11 3.11
#